data_AF-A0A096B174-F1
#
_entry.id   AF-A0A096B174-F1
#
_cell.length_a   1.000
_cell.length_b   1.000
_cell.length_c   1.000
_cell.angle_alpha   90.00
_cell.angle_beta   90.00
_cell.angle_gamma   90.00
#
_symmetry.space_group_name_H-M   'P 1'
#
loop_
_entity.id
_entity.type
_entity.pdbx_description
1 polymer ?
#
loop_
_entity_poly.entity_id
_entity_poly.type
_entity_poly.pdbx_seq_one_letter_code
_entity_poly.pdbx_strand_id
1 'polypeptide(L)'
;MKNINWNELTPACYAIANANDVDLGVGGSMVQNNIRHSKAVDIGAENLPVAFRPDWDALGADADLAEENDAFNVWVRKRQANVKALAALWNAKDYQGMVELMENAADPGPINGEKSEDHE
;
A
#
# COMPACT_ATOMS: atom_id res chain seq x y z
N MET A 1 -9.87 13.58 -12.00
CA MET A 1 -8.93 13.09 -10.98
C MET A 1 -8.61 11.65 -11.30
N LYS A 2 -7.36 11.24 -11.10
CA LYS A 2 -6.90 9.91 -11.45
C LYS A 2 -7.02 9.02 -10.21
N ASN A 3 -7.84 7.99 -10.29
CA ASN A 3 -7.95 7.01 -9.20
C ASN A 3 -6.66 6.22 -9.08
N ILE A 4 -6.10 6.16 -7.86
CA ILE A 4 -4.88 5.40 -7.59
C ILE A 4 -5.26 3.94 -7.33
N ASN A 5 -4.70 3.02 -8.12
CA ASN A 5 -4.82 1.60 -7.79
C ASN A 5 -3.80 1.23 -6.70
N TRP A 6 -4.19 1.39 -5.44
CA TRP A 6 -3.33 1.06 -4.29
C TRP A 6 -2.90 -0.41 -4.26
N ASN A 7 -3.68 -1.34 -4.84
CA ASN A 7 -3.33 -2.76 -4.86
C ASN A 7 -2.06 -3.02 -5.70
N GLU A 8 -1.90 -2.34 -6.83
CA GLU A 8 -0.69 -2.38 -7.67
C GLU A 8 0.55 -1.86 -6.94
N LEU A 9 0.38 -0.99 -5.94
CA LEU A 9 1.47 -0.41 -5.15
C LEU A 9 1.90 -1.31 -3.99
N THR A 10 1.29 -2.48 -3.81
CA THR A 10 1.62 -3.39 -2.70
C THR A 10 3.08 -3.85 -2.73
N PRO A 11 3.67 -4.26 -3.88
CA PRO A 11 5.09 -4.59 -3.95
C PRO A 11 5.99 -3.40 -3.59
N ALA A 12 5.61 -2.18 -4.02
CA ALA A 12 6.38 -0.96 -3.72
C ALA A 12 6.39 -0.63 -2.22
N CYS A 13 5.26 -0.82 -1.53
CA CYS A 13 5.18 -0.68 -0.07
C CYS A 13 6.17 -1.63 0.64
N TYR A 14 6.25 -2.89 0.20
CA TYR A 14 7.18 -3.86 0.79
C TYR A 14 8.63 -3.52 0.46
N ALA A 15 8.91 -3.12 -0.78
CA ALA A 15 10.26 -2.75 -1.21
C ALA A 15 10.80 -1.53 -0.44
N ILE A 16 9.97 -0.50 -0.26
CA ILE A 16 10.31 0.69 0.52
C ILE A 16 10.46 0.33 2.00
N ALA A 17 9.52 -0.42 2.59
CA ALA A 17 9.61 -0.82 3.99
C ALA A 17 10.91 -1.61 4.29
N ASN A 18 11.24 -2.57 3.43
CA ASN A 18 12.44 -3.39 3.57
C ASN A 18 13.73 -2.61 3.32
N ALA A 19 13.74 -1.66 2.38
CA ALA A 19 14.92 -0.84 2.10
C ALA A 19 15.24 0.18 3.22
N ASN A 20 14.21 0.61 3.97
CA ASN A 20 14.35 1.62 5.02
C ASN A 20 14.32 1.02 6.43
N ASP A 21 14.23 -0.30 6.58
CA ASP A 21 14.14 -1.02 7.87
C ASP A 21 12.98 -0.52 8.75
N VAL A 22 11.78 -0.42 8.15
CA VAL A 22 10.56 0.05 8.83
C VAL A 22 9.42 -0.95 8.67
N ASP A 23 8.40 -0.85 9.52
CA ASP A 23 7.19 -1.65 9.36
C ASP A 23 6.38 -1.26 8.11
N LEU A 24 5.50 -2.17 7.69
CA LEU A 24 4.67 -1.99 6.49
C LEU A 24 3.69 -0.81 6.62
N GLY A 25 3.27 -0.45 7.84
CA GLY A 25 2.48 0.75 8.10
C GLY A 25 3.22 1.99 7.65
N VAL A 26 4.45 2.17 8.14
CA VAL A 26 5.34 3.27 7.73
C VAL A 26 5.66 3.21 6.24
N GLY A 27 5.94 2.03 5.69
CA GLY A 27 6.15 1.85 4.25
C GLY A 27 4.95 2.30 3.40
N GLY A 28 3.72 2.11 3.87
CA GLY A 28 2.51 2.62 3.21
C GLY A 28 2.44 4.15 3.22
N SER A 29 2.78 4.78 4.33
CA SER A 29 2.89 6.25 4.43
C SER A 29 3.98 6.83 3.53
N MET A 30 5.09 6.12 3.37
CA MET A 30 6.17 6.50 2.43
C MET A 30 5.71 6.40 0.97
N VAL A 31 4.88 5.41 0.60
CA VAL A 31 4.25 5.37 -0.74
C VAL A 31 3.38 6.61 -0.97
N GLN A 32 2.53 6.98 -0.01
CA GLN A 32 1.75 8.22 -0.10
C GLN A 32 2.64 9.46 -0.25
N ASN A 33 3.78 9.49 0.44
CA ASN A 33 4.73 10.59 0.38
C ASN A 33 5.40 10.71 -1.00
N ASN A 34 5.78 9.60 -1.61
CA ASN A 34 6.31 9.58 -2.98
C ASN A 34 5.29 10.09 -4.00
N ILE A 35 4.02 9.69 -3.86
CA ILE A 35 2.91 10.17 -4.72
C ILE A 35 2.72 11.68 -4.52
N ARG A 36 2.66 12.15 -3.26
CA ARG A 36 2.54 13.58 -2.93
C ARG A 36 3.64 14.43 -3.57
N HIS A 37 4.85 13.91 -3.63
CA HIS A 37 6.00 14.59 -4.20
C HIS A 37 6.25 14.29 -5.68
N SER A 38 5.43 13.43 -6.28
CA SER A 38 5.56 12.99 -7.68
C SER A 38 6.95 12.41 -8.01
N LYS A 39 7.62 11.83 -7.02
CA LYS A 39 8.99 11.28 -7.15
C LYS A 39 9.32 10.32 -6.01
N ALA A 40 10.37 9.50 -6.19
CA ALA A 40 10.91 8.65 -5.15
C ALA A 40 11.69 9.47 -4.10
N VAL A 41 10.99 10.06 -3.13
CA VAL A 41 11.59 10.70 -1.94
C VAL A 41 12.05 9.62 -0.96
N ASP A 42 11.18 8.65 -0.71
CA ASP A 42 11.44 7.45 0.06
C ASP A 42 11.86 6.33 -0.90
N ILE A 43 13.12 5.90 -0.76
CA ILE A 43 13.78 4.96 -1.67
C ILE A 43 13.38 3.50 -1.40
N GLY A 44 13.64 2.61 -2.35
CA GLY A 44 13.47 1.16 -2.21
C GLY A 44 12.68 0.52 -3.34
N ALA A 45 11.73 1.24 -3.95
CA ALA A 45 10.93 0.72 -5.06
C ALA A 45 11.78 0.42 -6.32
N GLU A 46 12.92 1.09 -6.49
CA GLU A 46 13.90 0.82 -7.56
C GLU A 46 14.50 -0.59 -7.50
N ASN A 47 14.42 -1.27 -6.35
CA ASN A 47 14.86 -2.66 -6.20
C ASN A 47 13.89 -3.67 -6.82
N LEU A 48 12.67 -3.25 -7.19
CA LEU A 48 11.71 -4.10 -7.88
C LEU A 48 12.09 -4.31 -9.35
N PRO A 49 11.59 -5.38 -9.99
CA PRO A 49 11.57 -5.48 -11.45
C PRO A 49 10.82 -4.28 -12.05
N VAL A 50 11.23 -3.83 -13.23
CA VAL A 50 10.69 -2.62 -13.90
C VAL A 50 9.16 -2.63 -14.00
N ALA A 51 8.56 -3.79 -14.24
CA ALA A 51 7.11 -3.95 -14.35
C ALA A 51 6.33 -3.60 -13.06
N PHE A 52 6.98 -3.62 -11.90
CA PHE A 52 6.36 -3.32 -10.60
C PHE A 52 6.87 -2.02 -9.98
N ARG A 53 7.70 -1.25 -10.71
CA ARG A 53 8.16 0.06 -10.26
C ARG A 53 7.05 1.09 -10.50
N PRO A 54 6.59 1.81 -9.47
CA PRO A 54 5.58 2.83 -9.67
C PRO A 54 6.10 4.00 -10.49
N ASP A 55 5.28 4.50 -11.40
CA ASP A 55 5.51 5.78 -12.07
C ASP A 55 5.03 6.91 -11.14
N TRP A 56 5.93 7.36 -10.26
CA TRP A 56 5.61 8.38 -9.26
C TRP A 56 5.14 9.70 -9.86
N ASP A 57 5.69 10.09 -11.01
CA ASP A 57 5.32 11.31 -11.72
C ASP A 57 3.87 11.20 -12.22
N ALA A 58 3.55 10.10 -12.91
CA ALA A 58 2.20 9.85 -13.40
C ALA A 58 1.18 9.56 -12.30
N LEU A 59 1.60 9.09 -11.13
CA LEU A 59 0.74 8.86 -9.97
C LEU A 59 0.47 10.16 -9.20
N GLY A 60 1.45 11.04 -9.09
CA GLY A 60 1.31 12.32 -8.40
C GLY A 60 0.63 13.41 -9.24
N ALA A 61 0.63 13.27 -10.57
CA ALA A 61 -0.08 14.16 -11.47
C ALA A 61 -1.59 14.19 -11.17
N ASP A 62 -2.08 15.34 -10.70
CA ASP A 62 -3.48 15.58 -10.33
C ASP A 62 -4.05 14.66 -9.23
N ALA A 63 -3.18 14.08 -8.38
CA ALA A 63 -3.60 13.28 -7.24
C ALA A 63 -4.15 14.17 -6.11
N ASP A 64 -5.40 13.93 -5.72
CA ASP A 64 -5.93 14.45 -4.45
C ASP A 64 -5.89 13.33 -3.41
N LEU A 65 -4.86 13.35 -2.57
CA LEU A 65 -4.70 12.34 -1.53
C LEU A 65 -5.78 12.42 -0.43
N ALA A 66 -6.51 13.54 -0.33
CA ALA A 66 -7.64 13.63 0.59
C ALA A 66 -8.85 12.85 0.05
N GLU A 67 -9.13 12.93 -1.25
CA GLU A 67 -10.18 12.12 -1.89
C GLU A 67 -9.79 10.64 -1.98
N GLU A 68 -8.50 10.33 -2.15
CA GLU A 68 -7.99 8.95 -2.16
C GLU A 68 -7.88 8.29 -0.78
N ASN A 69 -8.15 9.04 0.30
CA ASN A 69 -7.95 8.56 1.67
C ASN A 69 -8.81 7.32 1.98
N ASP A 70 -10.03 7.24 1.45
CA ASP A 70 -10.89 6.07 1.63
C ASP A 70 -10.33 4.83 0.92
N ALA A 71 -9.88 4.98 -0.33
CA ALA A 71 -9.25 3.90 -1.10
C ALA A 71 -7.94 3.42 -0.44
N PHE A 72 -7.14 4.36 0.07
CA PHE A 72 -5.95 4.05 0.87
C PHE A 72 -6.31 3.26 2.13
N ASN A 73 -7.32 3.69 2.89
CA ASN A 73 -7.75 3.00 4.11
C ASN A 73 -8.28 1.59 3.83
N VAL A 74 -9.04 1.40 2.73
CA VAL A 74 -9.45 0.06 2.25
C VAL A 74 -8.23 -0.81 1.97
N TRP A 75 -7.24 -0.29 1.24
CA TRP A 75 -6.00 -1.01 0.94
C TRP A 75 -5.22 -1.37 2.21
N VAL A 76 -5.09 -0.47 3.18
CA VAL A 76 -4.43 -0.75 4.47
C VAL A 76 -5.09 -1.93 5.18
N ARG A 77 -6.43 -1.95 5.24
CA ARG A 77 -7.18 -3.04 5.89
C ARG A 77 -7.00 -4.37 5.17
N LYS A 78 -7.10 -4.37 3.83
CA LYS A 78 -6.85 -5.55 3.00
C LYS A 78 -5.44 -6.10 3.21
N ARG A 79 -4.44 -5.22 3.23
CA ARG A 79 -3.03 -5.60 3.44
C ARG A 79 -2.82 -6.19 4.84
N GLN A 80 -3.40 -5.59 5.87
CA GLN A 80 -3.34 -6.11 7.24
C GLN A 80 -3.98 -7.49 7.35
N ALA A 81 -5.17 -7.70 6.77
CA ALA A 81 -5.84 -8.99 6.76
C ALA A 81 -5.04 -10.07 6.02
N ASN A 82 -4.28 -9.70 4.99
CA ASN A 82 -3.53 -10.61 4.13
C ASN A 82 -2.02 -10.66 4.43
N VAL A 83 -1.55 -10.05 5.52
CA VAL A 83 -0.11 -9.82 5.77
C VAL A 83 0.74 -11.10 5.73
N LYS A 84 0.22 -12.22 6.22
CA LYS A 84 0.93 -13.52 6.20
C LYS A 84 1.08 -14.07 4.78
N ALA A 85 0.02 -14.00 3.98
CA ALA A 85 0.04 -14.46 2.60
C ALA A 85 0.93 -13.56 1.73
N LEU A 86 0.82 -12.23 1.92
CA LEU A 86 1.68 -11.26 1.26
C LEU A 86 3.16 -11.45 1.62
N ALA A 87 3.49 -11.75 2.88
CA ALA A 87 4.86 -12.04 3.28
C ALA A 87 5.41 -13.31 2.60
N ALA A 88 4.58 -14.36 2.45
CA ALA A 88 4.98 -15.57 1.73
C ALA A 88 5.26 -15.28 0.24
N LEU A 89 4.38 -14.53 -0.42
CA LEU A 89 4.55 -14.11 -1.82
C LEU A 89 5.77 -13.21 -2.02
N TRP A 90 5.97 -12.24 -1.11
CA TRP A 90 7.17 -11.38 -1.11
C TRP A 90 8.46 -12.20 -1.02
N ASN A 91 8.53 -13.16 -0.09
CA ASN A 91 9.69 -14.03 0.07
C ASN A 91 9.92 -14.94 -1.15
N ALA A 92 8.85 -15.33 -1.84
CA ALA A 92 8.91 -16.05 -3.11
C ALA A 92 9.25 -15.14 -4.32
N LYS A 93 9.33 -13.83 -4.12
CA LYS A 93 9.45 -12.80 -5.18
C LYS A 93 8.29 -12.82 -6.18
N ASP A 94 7.13 -13.30 -5.75
CA ASP A 94 5.90 -13.33 -6.55
C ASP A 94 5.14 -12.00 -6.42
N TYR A 95 5.67 -10.96 -7.06
CA TYR A 95 5.10 -9.62 -7.00
C TYR A 95 3.75 -9.53 -7.71
N GLN A 96 3.57 -10.30 -8.78
CA GLN A 96 2.29 -10.40 -9.47
C GLN A 96 1.23 -11.04 -8.56
N GLY A 97 1.57 -12.15 -7.90
CA GLY A 97 0.70 -12.78 -6.91
C GLY A 97 0.33 -11.85 -5.75
N MET A 98 1.22 -10.94 -5.33
CA MET A 98 0.88 -9.92 -4.33
C MET A 98 -0.18 -8.94 -4.83
N VAL A 99 -0.07 -8.48 -6.08
CA VAL A 99 -1.05 -7.58 -6.70
C VAL A 99 -2.38 -8.31 -6.86
N GLU A 100 -2.38 -9.51 -7.44
CA GLU A 100 -3.60 -10.31 -7.65
C GLU A 100 -4.30 -10.67 -6.34
N LEU A 101 -3.55 -11.04 -5.30
CA LEU A 101 -4.12 -11.29 -3.98
C LEU A 101 -4.84 -10.04 -3.45
N MET A 102 -4.22 -8.88 -3.60
CA MET A 102 -4.80 -7.62 -3.14
C MET A 102 -5.99 -7.21 -4.00
N GLU A 103 -5.96 -7.36 -5.32
CA GLU A 103 -7.11 -7.04 -6.18
C GLU A 103 -8.33 -7.91 -5.87
N ASN A 104 -8.13 -9.21 -5.61
CA ASN A 104 -9.20 -10.16 -5.33
C ASN A 104 -9.64 -10.19 -3.86
N ALA A 105 -8.88 -9.59 -2.94
CA ALA A 105 -9.24 -9.54 -1.54
C ALA A 105 -10.44 -8.62 -1.29
N ALA A 106 -11.43 -9.11 -0.56
CA ALA A 106 -12.52 -8.30 -0.04
C ALA A 106 -12.00 -7.33 1.04
N ASP A 107 -12.58 -6.14 1.13
CA ASP A 107 -12.37 -5.25 2.27
C ASP A 107 -12.95 -5.95 3.52
N PRO A 108 -12.14 -6.24 4.55
CA PRO A 108 -12.63 -6.86 5.78
C PRO A 108 -13.55 -5.94 6.60
N GLY A 109 -13.71 -4.67 6.17
CA GLY A 109 -14.44 -3.65 6.91
C GLY A 109 -13.58 -3.05 8.03
N PRO A 110 -14.03 -1.96 8.65
CA PRO A 110 -13.30 -1.31 9.73
C PRO A 110 -12.95 -2.31 10.82
N ILE A 111 -11.73 -2.24 11.35
CA ILE A 111 -11.35 -3.02 12.53
C ILE A 111 -12.21 -2.49 13.67
N ASN A 112 -13.29 -3.20 14.01
CA ASN A 112 -14.11 -2.89 15.17
C ASN A 112 -13.20 -2.95 16.40
N GLY A 113 -12.79 -1.79 16.91
CA GLY A 113 -12.78 -1.63 18.35
C GLY A 113 -14.25 -1.55 18.73
N GLU A 114 -14.79 -2.58 19.37
CA GLU A 114 -15.96 -2.34 20.21
C GLU A 114 -15.61 -1.16 21.10
N LYS A 115 -16.26 -0.03 20.87
CA LYS A 115 -16.27 1.07 21.81
C LYS A 115 -16.90 0.45 23.05
N SER A 116 -16.15 0.30 24.14
CA SER A 116 -16.71 -0.09 25.42
C SER A 116 -17.97 0.73 25.62
N GLU A 117 -19.13 0.08 25.77
CA GLU A 117 -20.34 0.79 26.11
C GLU A 117 -20.05 1.56 27.39
N ASP A 118 -20.11 2.89 27.30
CA ASP A 118 -20.04 3.77 28.46
C ASP A 118 -21.17 3.32 29.39
N HIS A 119 -20.80 2.70 30.51
CA HIS A 119 -21.72 2.42 31.60
C HIS A 119 -22.17 3.77 32.19
N GLU A 120 -23.40 4.18 31.88
CA GLU A 120 -24.17 5.16 32.67
C GLU A 120 -24.48 4.62 34.08
#